data_AF-A0A923NRJ9-F1
#
_entry.id   AF-A0A923NRJ9-F1
#
_cell.length_a   1.000
_cell.length_b   1.000
_cell.length_c   1.000
_cell.angle_alpha   90.00
_cell.angle_beta   90.00
_cell.angle_gamma   90.00
#
_symmetry.space_group_name_H-M   'P 1'
#
loop_
_entity.id
_entity.type
_entity.pdbx_description
1 polymer ?
#
loop_
_entity_poly.entity_id
_entity_poly.type
_entity_poly.pdbx_seq_one_letter_code
_entity_poly.pdbx_strand_id
1 'polypeptide(L)' 'MKWIFRAKSKLRILIDTKCDLSGYETVLIWARKPDGNVVSFPAVVKDEEKGIIFYDVVDENDIDKSGW' A
#
# COMPACT_ATOMS: atom_id res chain seq x y z
N MET A 1 -1.01 23.19 -17.10
CA MET A 1 -1.24 22.39 -15.88
C MET A 1 0.12 21.84 -15.45
N LYS A 2 0.61 22.22 -14.27
CA LYS A 2 1.98 21.93 -13.83
C LYS A 2 1.88 20.82 -12.78
N TRP A 3 2.33 19.63 -13.13
CA TRP A 3 2.15 18.41 -12.33
C TRP A 3 2.85 18.53 -10.97
N ILE A 4 2.07 18.30 -9.92
CA ILE A 4 2.45 17.99 -8.54
C ILE A 4 3.44 16.80 -8.58
N PHE A 5 4.68 16.77 -8.06
CA PHE A 5 5.64 17.75 -7.58
C PHE A 5 7.05 17.17 -7.82
N ARG A 6 7.97 18.02 -8.26
CA ARG A 6 9.43 17.77 -8.21
C ARG A 6 9.84 17.44 -6.75
N ALA A 7 10.42 16.26 -6.54
CA ALA A 7 11.16 15.85 -5.33
C ALA A 7 10.38 15.47 -4.04
N LYS A 8 9.24 14.79 -4.12
CA LYS A 8 8.77 13.92 -3.02
C LYS A 8 8.61 12.49 -3.54
N SER A 9 9.43 11.57 -3.01
CA SER A 9 9.95 10.40 -3.72
C SER A 9 9.35 9.04 -3.36
N LYS A 10 8.29 8.97 -2.53
CA LYS A 10 7.56 7.72 -2.26
C LYS A 10 6.31 7.99 -1.43
N LEU A 11 5.18 7.35 -1.77
CA LEU A 11 4.04 7.20 -0.87
C LEU A 11 4.17 5.86 -0.16
N ARG A 12 4.11 5.85 1.18
CA ARG A 12 4.15 4.64 2.01
C ARG A 12 2.85 4.51 2.78
N ILE A 13 2.23 3.33 2.67
CA ILE A 13 1.09 2.92 3.48
C ILE A 13 1.62 2.09 4.65
N LEU A 14 1.23 2.47 5.86
CA LEU A 14 1.42 1.72 7.09
C LEU A 14 0.08 1.08 7.44
N ILE A 15 0.05 -0.24 7.57
CA ILE A 15 -1.11 -0.97 8.08
C ILE A 15 -0.72 -1.56 9.42
N ASP A 16 -1.43 -1.13 10.45
CA ASP A 16 -1.30 -1.64 11.82
C ASP A 16 -2.48 -2.58 12.07
N THR A 17 -2.21 -3.88 12.01
CA THR A 17 -3.25 -4.90 12.10
C THR A 17 -3.65 -5.20 13.54
N LYS A 18 -2.86 -4.78 14.53
CA LYS A 18 -3.00 -5.17 15.96
C LYS A 18 -3.04 -6.68 16.20
N CYS A 19 -2.56 -7.48 15.25
CA CYS A 19 -2.53 -8.94 15.32
C CYS A 19 -1.09 -9.44 15.22
N ASP A 20 -0.82 -10.59 15.84
CA ASP A 20 0.43 -11.32 15.62
C ASP A 20 0.41 -11.93 14.21
N LEU A 21 1.42 -11.57 13.41
CA LEU A 21 1.61 -12.04 12.04
C LEU A 21 2.74 -13.07 11.94
N SER A 22 3.16 -13.67 13.06
CA SER A 22 4.19 -14.70 13.11
C SER A 22 3.89 -15.86 12.15
N GLY A 23 4.84 -16.15 11.26
CA GLY A 23 4.73 -17.23 10.27
C GLY A 23 4.05 -16.85 8.96
N TYR A 24 3.66 -15.58 8.77
CA TYR A 24 3.16 -15.06 7.50
C TYR A 24 4.27 -14.30 6.75
N GLU A 25 4.85 -14.91 5.72
CA GLU A 25 5.98 -14.32 4.97
C GLU A 25 5.54 -13.26 3.94
N THR A 26 4.33 -13.39 3.38
CA THR A 26 3.81 -12.48 2.35
C THR A 26 2.35 -12.17 2.62
N VAL A 27 2.00 -10.88 2.58
CA VAL A 27 0.63 -10.40 2.74
C VAL A 27 0.19 -9.68 1.47
N LEU A 28 -1.09 -9.79 1.14
CA LEU A 28 -1.69 -9.04 0.03
C LEU A 28 -2.54 -7.92 0.59
N ILE A 29 -2.30 -6.71 0.11
CA ILE A 29 -3.18 -5.58 0.39
C ILE A 29 -4.12 -5.41 -0.79
N TRP A 30 -5.41 -5.37 -0.50
CA TRP A 30 -6.46 -5.22 -1.50
C TRP A 30 -7.04 -3.82 -1.39
N ALA A 31 -7.07 -3.10 -2.50
CA ALA A 31 -7.63 -1.77 -2.58
C ALA A 31 -8.70 -1.72 -3.67
N ARG A 32 -9.83 -1.10 -3.37
CA ARG A 32 -10.86 -0.82 -4.36
C ARG A 32 -10.65 0.59 -4.91
N LYS A 33 -10.43 0.69 -6.21
CA LYS A 33 -10.30 1.95 -6.93
C LYS A 33 -11.67 2.63 -7.12
N PRO A 34 -11.70 3.95 -7.37
CA PRO A 34 -12.94 4.69 -7.59
C PRO A 34 -13.79 4.19 -8.77
N ASP A 35 -13.16 3.55 -9.76
CA ASP A 35 -13.82 2.92 -10.91
C ASP A 35 -14.49 1.57 -10.59
N GLY A 36 -14.41 1.14 -9.33
CA GLY A 36 -14.96 -0.12 -8.86
C GLY A 36 -14.02 -1.31 -8.99
N ASN A 37 -12.86 -1.17 -9.67
CA ASN A 37 -11.89 -2.24 -9.82
C ASN A 37 -11.18 -2.53 -8.51
N VAL A 38 -10.97 -3.82 -8.22
CA VAL A 38 -10.14 -4.26 -7.10
C VAL A 38 -8.75 -4.54 -7.61
N VAL A 39 -7.76 -3.91 -6.98
CA VAL A 39 -6.34 -4.22 -7.18
C VAL A 39 -5.78 -4.84 -5.93
N SER A 40 -4.82 -5.73 -6.10
CA SER A 40 -4.08 -6.33 -5.01
C SER A 40 -2.59 -6.18 -5.27
N PHE A 41 -1.85 -5.79 -4.23
CA PHE A 41 -0.41 -5.65 -4.30
C PHE A 41 0.26 -6.44 -3.17
N PRO A 42 1.39 -7.11 -3.45
CA PRO A 42 2.16 -7.80 -2.43
C PRO A 42 2.80 -6.76 -1.49
N ALA A 43 2.69 -7.01 -0.20
CA ALA A 43 3.31 -6.20 0.84
C ALA A 43 4.11 -7.08 1.81
N VAL A 44 5.06 -6.43 2.47
CA VAL A 44 6.01 -7.11 3.34
C VAL A 44 5.66 -6.81 4.79
N VAL A 45 5.53 -7.85 5.60
CA VAL A 45 5.42 -7.72 7.05
C VAL A 45 6.76 -7.24 7.59
N LYS A 46 6.72 -6.19 8.41
CA LYS A 46 7.92 -5.49 8.87
C LYS A 46 8.17 -5.69 10.36
N ASP A 47 7.11 -5.88 11.11
CA ASP A 47 7.13 -6.27 12.51
C ASP A 47 6.00 -7.28 12.70
N GLU A 48 6.34 -8.57 12.80
CA GLU A 48 5.37 -9.66 12.95
C GLU A 48 4.67 -9.61 14.30
N GLU A 49 5.42 -9.34 15.38
CA GLU A 49 4.90 -9.27 16.75
C GLU A 49 3.93 -8.10 16.95
N LYS A 50 4.17 -6.97 16.29
CA LYS A 50 3.28 -5.78 16.33
C LYS A 50 2.26 -5.75 15.20
N GLY A 51 2.33 -6.67 14.26
CA GLY A 51 1.41 -6.73 13.13
C GLY A 51 1.51 -5.54 12.17
N ILE A 52 2.73 -5.03 11.94
CA ILE A 52 2.97 -3.85 11.10
C ILE A 52 3.36 -4.28 9.69
N ILE A 53 2.60 -3.81 8.70
CA ILE A 53 2.86 -4.03 7.28
C ILE A 53 3.19 -2.68 6.63
N PHE A 54 4.24 -2.66 5.81
CA PHE A 54 4.52 -1.53 4.94
C PHE A 54 4.30 -1.87 3.49
N TYR A 55 3.64 -0.96 2.80
CA TYR A 55 3.58 -0.95 1.35
C TYR A 55 4.07 0.38 0.82
N ASP A 56 5.12 0.30 0.00
CA ASP A 56 5.64 1.43 -0.72
C ASP A 56 5.02 1.43 -2.12
N VAL A 57 4.35 2.52 -2.47
CA VAL A 57 3.82 2.74 -3.81
C VAL A 57 5.00 2.93 -4.76
N VAL A 58 5.09 2.08 -5.77
CA VAL A 58 6.22 2.02 -6.71
C VAL A 58 5.78 2.23 -8.15
N ASP A 59 4.49 2.04 -8.46
CA ASP A 59 3.93 2.18 -9.78
C ASP A 59 2.78 3.21 -9.79
N GLU A 60 2.69 3.98 -10.87
CA GLU A 60 1.57 4.91 -11.09
C GLU A 60 0.21 4.18 -11.14
N ASN A 61 0.20 2.92 -11.53
CA ASN A 61 -1.01 2.10 -11.58
C ASN A 61 -1.42 1.53 -10.22
N ASP A 62 -0.63 1.69 -9.16
CA ASP A 62 -0.97 1.13 -7.85
C ASP A 62 -2.20 1.86 -7.26
N ILE A 63 -2.15 3.20 -7.22
CA ILE A 63 -3.14 4.03 -6.53
C ILE A 63 -3.59 5.25 -7.36
N ASP A 64 -2.89 5.59 -8.45
CA ASP A 64 -3.04 6.87 -9.15
C ASP A 64 -4.23 6.88 -10.13
N LYS A 65 -5.45 6.74 -9.60
CA LYS A 65 -6.68 7.18 -10.28
C LYS A 65 -7.34 8.28 -9.49
N SER A 66 -7.51 9.44 -10.12
CA SER A 66 -8.35 10.51 -9.58
C SER A 66 -9.78 9.99 -9.42
N GLY A 67 -10.24 9.94 -8.17
CA GLY A 67 -11.63 9.67 -7.79
C GLY A 67 -12.27 10.89 -7.15
N TRP A 68 -13.58 10.84 -7.00
CA TRP A 68 -14.39 11.85 -6.31
C TRP A 68 -14.58 11.49 -4.84
#